data_AF-A0A3D1N591-F1
#
_entry.id   AF-A0A3D1N591-F1
#
_cell.length_a   1.000
_cell.length_b   1.000
_cell.length_c   1.000
_cell.angle_alpha   90.00
_cell.angle_beta   90.00
_cell.angle_gamma   90.00
#
_symmetry.space_group_name_H-M   'P 1'
#
loop_
_entity.id
_entity.type
_entity.pdbx_description
1 polymer ?
#
loop_
_entity_poly.entity_id
_entity_poly.type
_entity_poly.pdbx_seq_one_letter_code
_entity_poly.pdbx_strand_id
1 'polypeptide(L)'
;MNKSKTFWAFAALVSFCAAAFSGYTIYNHLILHFAKDTLEIGRSVPLPAPEIVTEAQAPLPPASEPKEPADAERAGGGAMPQVKEEPQKVKAVKTHFEYKNASARSVFIAGSFTSWKEVKMARKNGLWKAEVYILPGNYIYHFTVDGKKILDPGKPKTAVGESIVEVK
;
A
#
# COMPACT_ATOMS: atom_id res chain seq x y z
N MET A 1 -44.18 5.84 43.90
CA MET A 1 -43.73 6.94 43.03
C MET A 1 -43.63 6.40 41.62
N ASN A 2 -44.64 6.68 40.81
CA ASN A 2 -44.90 5.93 39.57
C ASN A 2 -44.39 6.84 38.45
N LYS A 3 -43.22 6.52 37.88
CA LYS A 3 -42.62 7.36 36.83
C LYS A 3 -43.59 7.41 35.64
N SER A 4 -43.93 8.63 35.22
CA SER A 4 -44.85 8.90 34.11
C SER A 4 -44.41 8.17 32.83
N LYS A 5 -45.36 7.71 32.02
CA LYS A 5 -45.09 7.15 30.68
C LYS A 5 -44.26 8.10 29.82
N THR A 6 -44.40 9.41 30.03
CA THR A 6 -43.60 10.44 29.35
C THR A 6 -42.13 10.37 29.75
N PHE A 7 -41.80 10.08 31.01
CA PHE A 7 -40.42 9.95 31.47
C PHE A 7 -39.68 8.79 30.79
N TRP A 8 -40.34 7.63 30.67
CA TRP A 8 -39.75 6.49 29.96
C TRP A 8 -39.60 6.74 28.46
N ALA A 9 -40.54 7.47 27.83
CA ALA A 9 -40.41 7.87 26.44
C ALA A 9 -39.23 8.82 26.20
N PHE A 10 -39.03 9.82 27.07
CA PHE A 10 -37.87 10.73 26.99
C PHE A 10 -36.55 10.00 27.24
N ALA A 11 -36.49 9.09 28.21
CA ALA A 11 -35.30 8.28 28.47
C ALA A 11 -34.93 7.40 27.26
N ALA A 12 -35.92 6.80 26.58
CA ALA A 12 -35.70 6.03 25.37
C ALA A 12 -35.20 6.88 24.20
N LEU A 13 -35.76 8.09 24.01
CA LEU A 13 -35.33 9.01 22.96
C LEU A 13 -33.88 9.47 23.16
N VAL A 14 -33.50 9.82 24.39
CA VAL A 14 -32.12 10.22 24.70
C VAL A 14 -31.14 9.07 24.47
N SER A 15 -31.52 7.83 24.82
CA SER A 15 -30.71 6.64 24.55
C SER A 15 -30.51 6.40 23.04
N PHE A 16 -31.57 6.58 22.24
CA PHE A 16 -31.49 6.47 20.79
C PHE A 16 -30.58 7.55 20.18
N CYS A 17 -30.69 8.80 20.63
CA CYS A 17 -29.79 9.87 20.19
C CYS A 17 -28.32 9.60 20.58
N ALA A 18 -28.07 9.08 21.78
CA ALA A 18 -26.72 8.70 22.22
C ALA A 18 -26.14 7.55 21.38
N ALA A 19 -26.96 6.54 21.07
CA ALA A 19 -26.55 5.44 20.18
C ALA A 19 -26.28 5.92 18.76
N ALA A 20 -27.11 6.81 18.21
CA ALA A 20 -26.89 7.41 16.89
C ALA A 20 -25.61 8.27 16.86
N PHE A 21 -25.35 9.04 17.92
CA PHE A 21 -24.11 9.82 18.03
C PHE A 21 -22.87 8.93 18.20
N SER A 22 -22.95 7.86 18.99
CA SER A 22 -21.88 6.87 19.09
C SER A 22 -21.63 6.17 17.76
N GLY A 23 -22.69 5.80 17.03
CA GLY A 23 -22.58 5.24 15.69
C GLY A 23 -21.96 6.22 14.71
N TYR A 24 -22.35 7.49 14.76
CA TYR A 24 -21.82 8.54 13.90
C TYR A 24 -20.34 8.85 14.19
N THR A 25 -19.94 8.87 15.46
CA THR A 25 -18.53 9.08 15.85
C THR A 25 -17.65 7.90 15.45
N ILE A 26 -18.13 6.67 15.65
CA ILE A 26 -17.44 5.46 15.16
C ILE A 26 -17.37 5.47 13.63
N TYR A 27 -18.46 5.80 12.94
CA TYR A 27 -18.52 5.90 11.48
C TYR A 27 -17.53 6.95 10.94
N ASN A 28 -17.51 8.15 11.51
CA ASN A 28 -16.57 9.19 11.11
C ASN A 28 -15.12 8.78 11.37
N HIS A 29 -14.83 8.14 12.50
CA HIS A 29 -13.50 7.64 12.81
C HIS A 29 -13.08 6.52 11.83
N LEU A 30 -14.00 5.62 11.50
CA LEU A 30 -13.79 4.48 10.61
C LEU A 30 -13.62 4.91 9.15
N ILE A 31 -14.44 5.86 8.68
CA ILE A 31 -14.33 6.45 7.34
C ILE A 31 -13.01 7.21 7.19
N LEU A 32 -12.59 8.01 8.18
CA LEU A 32 -11.33 8.74 8.12
C LEU A 32 -10.10 7.82 8.23
N HIS A 33 -10.21 6.71 8.97
CA HIS A 33 -9.13 5.72 9.08
C HIS A 33 -9.03 4.87 7.81
N PHE A 34 -10.14 4.32 7.31
CA PHE A 34 -10.12 3.51 6.09
C PHE A 34 -9.90 4.34 4.84
N ALA A 35 -10.35 5.60 4.74
CA ALA A 35 -10.03 6.43 3.57
C ALA A 35 -8.53 6.66 3.38
N LYS A 36 -7.72 6.47 4.43
CA LYS A 36 -6.25 6.46 4.33
C LYS A 36 -5.67 5.07 3.98
N ASP A 37 -6.39 3.98 4.25
CA ASP A 37 -5.92 2.61 4.02
C ASP A 37 -6.45 1.97 2.71
N THR A 38 -7.63 2.35 2.20
CA THR A 38 -8.21 1.74 0.97
C THR A 38 -7.71 2.33 -0.35
N LEU A 39 -6.95 3.43 -0.35
CA LEU A 39 -6.28 3.91 -1.57
C LEU A 39 -5.00 3.12 -1.92
N GLU A 40 -4.57 2.18 -1.07
CA GLU A 40 -3.38 1.34 -1.33
C GLU A 40 -3.72 -0.01 -2.02
N ILE A 41 -5.01 -0.32 -2.24
CA ILE A 41 -5.44 -1.56 -2.92
C ILE A 41 -6.02 -1.20 -4.30
N GLY A 42 -5.17 -0.69 -5.20
CA GLY A 42 -5.64 -0.27 -6.54
C GLY A 42 -4.59 0.22 -7.54
N ARG A 43 -3.29 0.15 -7.22
CA ARG A 43 -2.23 0.19 -8.24
C ARG A 43 -1.49 -1.14 -8.22
N SER A 44 -2.14 -2.15 -8.77
CA SER A 44 -1.41 -3.24 -9.42
C SER A 44 -0.38 -2.58 -10.34
N VAL A 45 0.90 -2.88 -10.11
CA VAL A 45 1.91 -2.72 -11.15
C VAL A 45 1.37 -3.51 -12.35
N PRO A 46 1.15 -2.90 -13.53
CA PRO A 46 0.98 -3.68 -14.73
C PRO A 46 2.28 -4.47 -14.84
N LEU A 47 2.20 -5.81 -14.68
CA LEU A 47 3.29 -6.67 -15.10
C LEU A 47 3.64 -6.23 -16.53
N PRO A 48 4.90 -5.91 -16.85
CA PRO A 48 5.28 -5.72 -18.24
C PRO A 48 4.96 -7.05 -18.92
N ALA A 49 3.90 -7.06 -19.75
CA ALA A 49 3.68 -8.15 -20.66
C ALA A 49 4.97 -8.33 -21.46
N PRO A 50 5.45 -9.57 -21.70
CA PRO A 50 6.61 -9.75 -22.56
C PRO A 50 6.31 -9.08 -23.90
N GLU A 51 7.01 -7.99 -24.19
CA GLU A 51 6.91 -7.28 -25.45
C GLU A 51 7.41 -8.20 -26.56
N ILE A 52 6.49 -8.97 -27.15
CA ILE A 52 6.69 -9.56 -28.47
C ILE A 52 6.47 -8.43 -29.47
N VAL A 53 7.56 -7.76 -29.85
CA VAL A 53 7.72 -7.01 -31.10
C VAL A 53 8.36 -7.99 -32.09
N THR A 54 7.94 -8.25 -33.33
CA THR A 54 7.02 -7.69 -34.34
C THR A 54 6.83 -8.87 -35.33
N GLU A 55 5.70 -9.11 -36.02
CA GLU A 55 5.52 -8.71 -37.43
C GLU A 55 4.41 -9.55 -38.10
N ALA A 56 3.49 -8.85 -38.76
CA ALA A 56 2.65 -9.20 -39.93
C ALA A 56 1.73 -10.45 -39.99
N GLN A 57 0.48 -10.14 -40.38
CA GLN A 57 -0.54 -10.95 -41.09
C GLN A 57 -1.56 -11.80 -40.31
N ALA A 58 -2.80 -11.29 -40.29
CA ALA A 58 -4.05 -12.07 -40.17
C ALA A 58 -4.31 -12.85 -41.48
N PRO A 59 -5.00 -14.02 -41.47
CA PRO A 59 -6.46 -14.04 -41.28
C PRO A 59 -7.02 -15.24 -40.47
N LEU A 60 -8.18 -15.02 -39.82
CA LEU A 60 -9.15 -16.07 -39.39
C LEU A 60 -9.67 -16.82 -40.64
N PRO A 61 -10.17 -18.10 -40.61
CA PRO A 61 -11.22 -18.63 -39.71
C PRO A 61 -11.10 -20.18 -39.47
N PRO A 62 -12.18 -20.97 -39.17
CA PRO A 62 -13.27 -20.87 -38.19
C PRO A 62 -13.43 -22.13 -37.29
N ALA A 63 -14.24 -21.98 -36.24
CA ALA A 63 -15.22 -22.93 -35.70
C ALA A 63 -14.82 -24.39 -35.41
N SER A 64 -14.98 -24.81 -34.15
CA SER A 64 -16.04 -25.75 -33.76
C SER A 64 -15.99 -26.08 -32.25
N GLU A 65 -16.97 -25.59 -31.50
CA GLU A 65 -17.50 -26.33 -30.34
C GLU A 65 -18.05 -27.68 -30.86
N PRO A 66 -17.91 -28.81 -30.14
CA PRO A 66 -18.88 -29.10 -29.07
C PRO A 66 -18.45 -30.05 -27.91
N LYS A 67 -19.08 -29.79 -26.75
CA LYS A 67 -19.67 -30.74 -25.79
C LYS A 67 -18.78 -31.58 -24.85
N GLU A 68 -18.90 -31.24 -23.57
CA GLU A 68 -18.81 -32.14 -22.41
C GLU A 68 -19.92 -33.22 -22.47
N PRO A 69 -19.70 -34.47 -22.00
CA PRO A 69 -20.11 -34.80 -20.63
C PRO A 69 -19.28 -35.89 -19.88
N ALA A 70 -19.31 -35.75 -18.55
CA ALA A 70 -19.48 -36.77 -17.50
C ALA A 70 -18.49 -37.95 -17.31
N ASP A 71 -17.88 -37.91 -16.12
CA ASP A 71 -17.62 -38.99 -15.15
C ASP A 71 -16.42 -39.96 -15.27
N ALA A 72 -15.85 -40.18 -14.06
CA ALA A 72 -15.01 -41.29 -13.60
C ALA A 72 -13.46 -41.20 -13.73
N GLU A 73 -12.88 -40.76 -12.61
CA GLU A 73 -11.93 -41.56 -11.82
C GLU A 73 -10.44 -41.65 -12.24
N ARG A 74 -9.62 -40.95 -11.45
CA ARG A 74 -8.36 -41.38 -10.81
C ARG A 74 -7.35 -42.16 -11.67
N ALA A 75 -6.30 -41.44 -12.08
CA ALA A 75 -4.88 -41.73 -11.78
C ALA A 75 -4.01 -41.10 -12.86
N GLY A 76 -3.53 -39.89 -12.61
CA GLY A 76 -2.56 -39.20 -13.46
C GLY A 76 -1.36 -38.78 -12.64
N GLY A 77 -0.44 -39.72 -12.39
CA GLY A 77 0.90 -39.39 -11.99
C GLY A 77 1.57 -38.61 -13.12
N GLY A 78 2.00 -37.40 -12.81
CA GLY A 78 2.71 -36.51 -13.72
C GLY A 78 3.30 -35.39 -12.89
N ALA A 79 4.49 -35.65 -12.34
CA ALA A 79 5.21 -34.73 -11.47
C ALA A 79 5.41 -33.38 -12.16
N MET A 80 4.77 -32.34 -11.65
CA MET A 80 5.21 -30.96 -11.86
C MET A 80 6.60 -30.84 -11.21
N PRO A 81 7.63 -30.32 -11.91
CA PRO A 81 8.90 -30.01 -11.28
C PRO A 81 8.66 -28.99 -10.17
N GLN A 82 8.77 -29.44 -8.94
CA GLN A 82 8.81 -28.58 -7.76
C GLN A 82 10.12 -27.83 -7.81
N VAL A 83 10.12 -26.59 -8.31
CA VAL A 83 11.20 -25.66 -8.03
C VAL A 83 11.10 -25.33 -6.55
N LYS A 84 11.87 -26.10 -5.78
CA LYS A 84 12.21 -25.82 -4.39
C LYS A 84 13.04 -24.54 -4.38
N GLU A 85 12.37 -23.38 -4.42
CA GLU A 85 13.03 -22.12 -4.06
C GLU A 85 13.34 -22.18 -2.57
N GLU A 86 14.57 -22.61 -2.26
CA GLU A 86 15.14 -22.46 -0.93
C GLU A 86 15.05 -20.97 -0.54
N PRO A 87 14.64 -20.63 0.69
CA PRO A 87 14.56 -19.25 1.11
C PRO A 87 15.97 -18.68 1.11
N GLN A 88 16.35 -18.00 0.02
CA GLN A 88 17.57 -17.22 -0.03
C GLN A 88 17.46 -16.20 1.09
N LYS A 89 18.40 -16.27 2.03
CA LYS A 89 18.42 -15.43 3.22
C LYS A 89 18.67 -13.98 2.80
N VAL A 90 17.61 -13.27 2.41
CA VAL A 90 17.67 -11.89 1.95
C VAL A 90 18.17 -11.04 3.12
N LYS A 91 19.38 -10.50 3.00
CA LYS A 91 19.99 -9.65 4.03
C LYS A 91 19.50 -8.22 3.84
N ALA A 92 19.22 -7.54 4.95
CA ALA A 92 18.92 -6.12 4.91
C ALA A 92 20.18 -5.33 4.53
N VAL A 93 20.05 -4.48 3.52
CA VAL A 93 21.08 -3.56 3.05
C VAL A 93 20.96 -2.25 3.79
N LYS A 94 22.08 -1.66 4.19
CA LYS A 94 22.11 -0.35 4.82
C LYS A 94 21.98 0.73 3.75
N THR A 95 20.82 1.38 3.69
CA THR A 95 20.50 2.42 2.71
C THR A 95 20.61 3.80 3.34
N HIS A 96 21.34 4.69 2.67
CA HIS A 96 21.52 6.07 3.09
C HIS A 96 20.56 7.00 2.33
N PHE A 97 19.78 7.76 3.06
CA PHE A 97 18.92 8.81 2.50
C PHE A 97 19.50 10.18 2.84
N GLU A 98 19.60 11.04 1.82
CA GLU A 98 20.12 12.39 1.97
C GLU A 98 19.14 13.42 1.41
N TYR A 99 18.94 14.51 2.16
CA TYR A 99 18.09 15.62 1.73
C TYR A 99 18.80 16.95 2.01
N LYS A 100 18.98 17.76 0.95
CA LYS A 100 19.71 19.04 1.03
C LYS A 100 18.74 20.17 1.33
N ASN A 101 18.72 20.65 2.57
CA ASN A 101 17.94 21.83 2.96
C ASN A 101 18.54 22.47 4.22
N ALA A 102 19.23 23.59 4.03
CA ALA A 102 19.88 24.31 5.12
C ALA A 102 18.91 25.11 5.99
N SER A 103 17.73 25.47 5.47
CA SER A 103 16.75 26.32 6.16
C SER A 103 15.73 25.53 6.98
N ALA A 104 15.59 24.22 6.72
CA ALA A 104 14.68 23.34 7.46
C ALA A 104 15.04 23.26 8.96
N ARG A 105 14.02 23.21 9.82
CA ARG A 105 14.18 23.00 11.27
C ARG A 105 14.12 21.54 11.66
N SER A 106 13.24 20.77 11.02
CA SER A 106 13.13 19.32 11.17
C SER A 106 12.85 18.65 9.84
N VAL A 107 13.49 17.49 9.62
CA VAL A 107 13.24 16.64 8.47
C VAL A 107 13.04 15.22 8.94
N PHE A 108 11.97 14.61 8.46
CA PHE A 108 11.65 13.20 8.66
C PHE A 108 11.57 12.49 7.31
N ILE A 109 11.78 11.18 7.32
CA ILE A 109 11.54 10.30 6.19
C ILE A 109 10.47 9.29 6.56
N ALA A 110 9.53 9.06 5.64
CA ALA A 110 8.51 8.03 5.75
C ALA A 110 8.37 7.32 4.41
N GLY A 111 8.24 6.00 4.44
CA GLY A 111 8.05 5.19 3.24
C GLY A 111 7.48 3.82 3.55
N SER A 112 7.31 3.01 2.51
CA SER A 112 6.77 1.64 2.67
C SER A 112 7.65 0.76 3.58
N PHE A 113 8.97 1.00 3.60
CA PHE A 113 9.92 0.29 4.47
C PHE A 113 9.83 0.67 5.97
N THR A 114 9.23 1.81 6.32
CA THR A 114 8.94 2.19 7.72
C THR A 114 7.46 2.03 8.07
N SER A 115 6.66 1.41 7.20
CA SER A 115 5.19 1.41 7.31
C SER A 115 4.65 2.83 7.49
N TRP A 116 5.20 3.78 6.74
CA TRP A 116 4.86 5.21 6.78
C TRP A 116 5.07 5.90 8.13
N LYS A 117 5.82 5.27 9.07
CA LYS A 117 6.23 5.93 10.31
C LYS A 117 7.34 6.93 10.02
N GLU A 118 7.20 8.13 10.60
CA GLU A 118 8.18 9.20 10.45
C GLU A 118 9.47 8.89 11.23
N VAL A 119 10.57 8.78 10.50
CA VAL A 119 11.90 8.61 11.06
C VAL A 119 12.66 9.92 10.99
N LYS A 120 13.10 10.43 12.13
CA LYS A 120 13.83 11.70 12.21
C LYS A 120 15.20 11.60 11.54
N MET A 121 15.52 12.53 10.65
CA MET A 121 16.82 12.62 10.00
C MET A 121 17.81 13.43 10.87
N ALA A 122 19.08 13.08 10.82
CA ALA A 122 20.15 13.82 11.47
C ALA A 122 20.65 14.96 10.56
N ARG A 123 20.78 16.17 11.10
CA ARG A 123 21.30 17.34 10.35
C ARG A 123 22.81 17.45 10.52
N LYS A 124 23.55 17.54 9.42
CA LYS A 124 24.99 17.82 9.38
C LYS A 124 25.30 18.81 8.25
N ASN A 125 25.80 20.00 8.58
CA ASN A 125 26.21 21.02 7.60
C ASN A 125 25.13 21.38 6.55
N GLY A 126 23.85 21.44 6.95
CA GLY A 126 22.74 21.73 6.03
C GLY A 126 22.29 20.55 5.15
N LEU A 127 22.86 19.36 5.37
CA LEU A 127 22.42 18.09 4.81
C LEU A 127 21.71 17.27 5.89
N TRP A 128 20.55 16.73 5.53
CA TRP A 128 19.80 15.80 6.37
C TRP A 128 20.12 14.39 5.94
N LYS A 129 20.48 13.52 6.88
CA LYS A 129 20.85 12.13 6.61
C LYS A 129 20.06 11.17 7.48
N ALA A 130 19.63 10.05 6.90
CA ALA A 130 19.09 8.92 7.62
C ALA A 130 19.70 7.62 7.08
N GLU A 131 19.87 6.66 7.98
CA GLU A 131 20.38 5.34 7.67
C GLU A 131 19.30 4.32 8.04
N VAL A 132 18.84 3.55 7.07
CA VAL A 132 17.77 2.57 7.28
C VAL A 132 18.20 1.24 6.67
N TYR A 133 18.00 0.17 7.42
CA TYR A 133 18.23 -1.19 6.94
C TYR A 133 16.98 -1.67 6.20
N ILE A 134 17.09 -1.88 4.89
CA ILE A 134 15.98 -2.22 4.02
C ILE A 134 16.38 -3.43 3.17
N LEU A 135 15.47 -4.36 2.93
CA LEU A 135 15.72 -5.47 2.00
C LEU A 135 15.88 -4.92 0.57
N PRO A 136 16.57 -5.64 -0.33
CA PRO A 136 16.56 -5.32 -1.76
C PRO A 136 15.13 -5.29 -2.32
N GLY A 137 14.83 -4.29 -3.13
CA GLY A 137 13.49 -4.04 -3.66
C GLY A 137 13.25 -2.59 -4.04
N ASN A 138 12.04 -2.31 -4.55
CA ASN A 138 11.59 -0.97 -4.90
C ASN A 138 10.68 -0.44 -3.80
N TYR A 139 11.00 0.74 -3.27
CA TYR A 139 10.26 1.35 -2.17
C TYR A 139 9.83 2.77 -2.53
N ILE A 140 8.62 3.12 -2.11
CA ILE A 140 8.07 4.47 -2.19
C ILE A 140 8.32 5.20 -0.88
N TYR A 141 8.65 6.49 -0.97
CA TYR A 141 8.93 7.32 0.19
C TYR A 141 8.71 8.81 -0.09
N HIS A 142 8.70 9.59 0.99
CA HIS A 142 8.71 11.04 0.96
C HIS A 142 9.46 11.61 2.18
N PHE A 143 9.80 12.89 2.09
CA PHE A 143 10.35 13.65 3.21
C PHE A 143 9.24 14.51 3.84
N THR A 144 9.20 14.60 5.16
CA THR A 144 8.39 15.61 5.87
C THR A 144 9.33 16.68 6.38
N VAL A 145 9.26 17.88 5.81
CA VAL A 145 10.10 19.03 6.19
C VAL A 145 9.23 20.07 6.88
N ASP A 146 9.52 20.35 8.15
CA ASP A 146 8.77 21.32 8.96
C ASP A 146 7.24 21.08 8.93
N GLY A 147 6.82 19.81 8.91
CA GLY A 147 5.42 19.39 8.85
C GLY A 147 4.80 19.35 7.45
N LYS A 148 5.57 19.61 6.38
CA LYS A 148 5.09 19.53 4.99
C LYS A 148 5.70 18.33 4.26
N LYS A 149 4.87 17.54 3.57
CA LYS A 149 5.31 16.45 2.70
C LYS A 149 5.99 17.03 1.44
N ILE A 150 7.23 16.63 1.21
CA ILE A 150 8.11 17.05 0.11
C ILE A 150 8.69 15.80 -0.55
N LEU A 151 8.79 15.85 -1.88
CA LEU A 151 9.38 14.78 -2.68
C LEU A 151 10.88 15.00 -2.86
N ASP A 152 11.62 13.92 -3.02
CA ASP A 152 13.02 14.01 -3.46
C ASP A 152 13.07 14.55 -4.89
N PRO A 153 13.66 15.73 -5.14
CA PRO A 153 13.78 16.27 -6.50
C PRO A 153 14.71 15.45 -7.41
N GLY A 154 15.61 14.65 -6.84
CA GLY A 154 16.63 13.89 -7.58
C GLY A 154 16.30 12.42 -7.80
N LYS A 155 15.06 11.99 -7.54
CA LYS A 155 14.65 10.57 -7.69
C LYS A 155 13.45 10.41 -8.61
N PRO A 156 13.34 9.24 -9.28
CA PRO A 156 12.21 8.94 -10.12
C PRO A 156 10.91 9.02 -9.31
N LYS A 157 9.88 9.55 -9.96
CA LYS A 157 8.56 9.77 -9.37
C LYS A 157 7.57 8.76 -9.91
N THR A 158 6.73 8.22 -9.04
CA THR A 158 5.57 7.43 -9.47
C THR A 158 4.54 8.32 -10.15
N ALA A 159 3.64 7.74 -10.95
CA ALA A 159 2.48 8.44 -11.50
C ALA A 159 1.55 9.09 -10.44
N VAL A 160 1.72 8.74 -9.15
CA VAL A 160 1.01 9.31 -8.00
C VAL A 160 1.75 10.49 -7.36
N GLY A 161 2.96 10.81 -7.84
CA GLY A 161 3.78 11.87 -7.28
C GLY A 161 4.49 11.48 -5.98
N GLU A 162 5.04 10.27 -5.90
CA GLU A 162 5.89 9.83 -4.77
C GLU A 162 7.30 9.49 -5.24
N SER A 163 8.31 9.62 -4.38
CA SER A 163 9.70 9.31 -4.74
C SER A 163 9.97 7.81 -4.59
N ILE A 164 10.66 7.22 -5.57
CA ILE A 164 11.03 5.80 -5.57
C ILE A 164 12.52 5.66 -5.24
N VAL A 165 12.85 4.67 -4.41
CA VAL A 165 14.21 4.18 -4.17
C VAL A 165 14.29 2.71 -4.56
N GLU A 166 15.26 2.39 -5.42
CA GLU A 166 15.64 1.02 -5.74
C GLU A 166 16.81 0.63 -4.83
N VAL A 167 16.63 -0.41 -4.03
CA VAL A 167 17.68 -1.01 -3.21
C VAL A 167 18.13 -2.30 -3.90
N LYS A 168 19.40 -2.34 -4.28
CA LYS A 168 20.03 -3.50 -4.93
C LYS A 168 20.70 -4.42 -3.93
#